data_AF-A0AAD6YGP3-F1
#
_entry.id   AF-A0AAD6YGP3-F1
#
_cell.length_a   1.000
_cell.length_b   1.000
_cell.length_c   1.000
_cell.angle_alpha   90.00
_cell.angle_beta   90.00
_cell.angle_gamma   90.00
#
_symmetry.space_group_name_H-M   'P 1'
#
loop_
_entity.id
_entity.type
_entity.pdbx_description
1 polymer ?
#
loop_
_entity_poly.entity_id
_entity_poly.type
_entity_poly.pdbx_seq_one_letter_code
_entity_poly.pdbx_strand_id
1 'polypeptide(L)'
;IKKRKYQLALNELELLVVQRIFELTKMNQSQTGAALQARSKAVKNAVDAYNSAAGLLDPPMRQLTWEQVVEYAFLADFDILRDTSAEVQSRPWARPVYRLAMDRYFRILRAREEIKRLNVEIPRVVTWIRDEYKVLRRKEQELGNGAGKTEEQAEEDRGLALQVRRYRERRGRFDDSHMRRFYALAKEPGFTG
;
A
#
# COMPACT_ATOMS: atom_id res chain seq x y z
N ILE A 1 27.90 -10.92 30.78
CA ILE A 1 27.37 -12.14 30.11
C ILE A 1 25.83 -12.16 30.08
N LYS A 2 25.14 -11.98 31.22
CA LYS A 2 23.66 -11.97 31.30
C LYS A 2 22.97 -10.95 30.37
N LYS A 3 23.43 -9.69 30.37
CA LYS A 3 22.92 -8.62 29.49
C LYS A 3 23.04 -8.92 27.99
N ARG A 4 24.15 -9.56 27.57
CA ARG A 4 24.36 -9.95 26.17
C ARG A 4 23.40 -11.07 25.75
N LYS A 5 23.17 -12.06 26.62
CA LYS A 5 22.20 -13.13 26.37
C LYS A 5 20.77 -12.58 26.23
N TYR A 6 20.41 -11.63 27.09
CA TYR A 6 19.14 -10.90 26.98
C TYR A 6 19.00 -10.16 25.64
N GLN A 7 20.01 -9.38 25.25
CA GLN A 7 19.97 -8.64 23.98
C GLN A 7 19.85 -9.56 22.75
N LEU A 8 20.50 -10.72 22.77
CA LEU A 8 20.40 -11.69 21.67
C LEU A 8 19.00 -12.32 21.60
N ALA A 9 18.44 -12.73 22.75
CA ALA A 9 17.09 -13.27 22.81
C ALA A 9 16.03 -12.22 22.40
N LEU A 10 16.25 -10.96 22.76
CA LEU A 10 15.43 -9.83 22.35
C LEU A 10 15.46 -9.63 20.83
N ASN A 11 16.65 -9.52 20.22
CA ASN A 11 16.79 -9.34 18.77
C ASN A 11 16.17 -10.51 17.98
N GLU A 12 16.29 -11.75 18.48
CA GLU A 12 15.71 -12.93 17.85
C GLU A 12 14.18 -12.90 17.89
N LEU A 13 13.59 -12.54 19.04
CA LEU A 13 12.15 -12.36 19.18
C LEU A 13 11.63 -11.26 18.26
N GLU A 14 12.32 -10.11 18.20
CA GLU A 14 11.97 -8.99 17.33
C GLU A 14 11.95 -9.40 15.85
N LEU A 15 13.03 -10.04 15.37
CA LEU A 15 13.13 -10.49 14.00
C LEU A 15 11.95 -11.40 13.62
N LEU A 16 11.64 -12.37 14.46
CA LEU A 16 10.58 -13.35 14.21
C LEU A 16 9.18 -12.70 14.20
N VAL A 17 8.93 -11.74 15.08
CA VAL A 17 7.64 -11.01 15.10
C VAL A 17 7.50 -10.07 13.91
N VAL A 18 8.57 -9.36 13.54
CA VAL A 18 8.57 -8.51 12.34
C VAL A 18 8.29 -9.33 11.10
N GLN A 19 9.00 -10.44 10.91
CA GLN A 19 8.77 -11.38 9.80
C GLN A 19 7.31 -11.86 9.77
N ARG A 20 6.76 -12.20 10.94
CA ARG A 20 5.38 -12.65 11.08
C ARG A 20 4.36 -11.57 10.66
N ILE A 21 4.55 -10.32 11.05
CA ILE A 21 3.65 -9.20 10.69
C ILE A 21 3.66 -8.95 9.18
N PHE A 22 4.85 -8.94 8.57
CA PHE A 22 4.97 -8.81 7.11
C PHE A 22 4.31 -9.97 6.37
N GLU A 23 4.41 -11.19 6.89
CA GLU A 23 3.76 -12.36 6.33
C GLU A 23 2.24 -12.31 6.43
N LEU A 24 1.70 -11.91 7.58
CA LEU A 24 0.25 -11.70 7.74
C LEU A 24 -0.27 -10.63 6.77
N THR A 25 0.49 -9.55 6.60
CA THR A 25 0.17 -8.47 5.66
C THR A 25 0.17 -8.98 4.21
N LYS A 26 1.16 -9.79 3.83
CA LYS A 26 1.25 -10.39 2.49
C LYS A 26 0.19 -11.47 2.26
N MET A 27 -0.15 -12.26 3.27
CA MET A 27 -1.17 -13.31 3.18
C MET A 27 -2.58 -12.75 3.07
N ASN A 28 -2.89 -11.62 3.73
CA ASN A 28 -4.14 -10.89 3.48
C ASN A 28 -4.30 -10.49 2.01
N GLN A 29 -3.21 -10.50 1.23
CA GLN A 29 -3.22 -10.29 -0.21
C GLN A 29 -3.26 -11.61 -1.03
N SER A 30 -2.91 -12.78 -0.45
CA SER A 30 -2.70 -14.04 -1.18
C SER A 30 -3.47 -15.30 -0.70
N GLN A 31 -4.28 -15.22 0.36
CA GLN A 31 -5.19 -16.29 0.85
C GLN A 31 -4.57 -17.70 1.05
N THR A 32 -3.35 -17.83 1.58
CA THR A 32 -2.72 -19.15 1.87
C THR A 32 -2.44 -19.34 3.36
N GLY A 33 -3.13 -20.29 4.00
CA GLY A 33 -3.17 -20.44 5.48
C GLY A 33 -2.16 -21.42 6.13
N ALA A 34 -1.39 -22.19 5.36
CA ALA A 34 -0.57 -23.29 5.91
C ALA A 34 0.75 -22.85 6.58
N ALA A 35 1.31 -21.69 6.23
CA ALA A 35 2.59 -21.20 6.79
C ALA A 35 2.48 -20.71 8.25
N LEU A 36 1.26 -20.65 8.80
CA LEU A 36 0.94 -20.05 10.09
C LEU A 36 1.44 -20.87 11.30
N GLN A 37 1.30 -22.19 11.23
CA GLN A 37 1.45 -23.07 12.40
C GLN A 37 2.91 -23.29 12.79
N ALA A 38 3.79 -23.55 11.81
CA ALA A 38 5.22 -23.78 12.05
C ALA A 38 5.91 -22.56 12.68
N ARG A 39 5.55 -21.35 12.24
CA ARG A 39 6.14 -20.11 12.74
C ARG A 39 5.54 -19.64 14.06
N SER A 40 4.29 -19.97 14.34
CA SER A 40 3.71 -19.71 15.67
C SER A 40 4.48 -20.45 16.77
N LYS A 41 5.01 -21.65 16.49
CA LYS A 41 5.88 -22.38 17.42
C LYS A 41 7.24 -21.70 17.62
N ALA A 42 7.83 -21.18 16.54
CA ALA A 42 9.11 -20.46 16.61
C ALA A 42 9.00 -19.18 17.44
N VAL A 43 7.94 -18.38 17.25
CA VAL A 43 7.72 -17.17 18.04
C VAL A 43 7.45 -17.51 19.51
N LYS A 44 6.67 -18.56 19.82
CA LYS A 44 6.48 -19.03 21.21
C LYS A 44 7.81 -19.36 21.90
N ASN A 45 8.65 -20.14 21.23
CA ASN A 45 9.97 -20.49 21.77
C ASN A 45 10.86 -19.25 21.99
N ALA A 46 10.79 -18.27 21.09
CA ALA A 46 11.53 -17.02 21.22
C ALA A 46 11.02 -16.17 22.40
N VAL A 47 9.72 -16.16 22.67
CA VAL A 47 9.13 -15.52 23.87
C VAL A 47 9.65 -16.19 25.14
N ASP A 48 9.67 -17.51 25.19
CA ASP A 48 10.17 -18.25 26.35
C ASP A 48 11.67 -18.00 26.59
N ALA A 49 12.47 -17.95 25.52
CA ALA A 49 13.89 -17.63 25.59
C ALA A 49 14.14 -16.20 26.08
N TYR A 50 13.35 -15.23 25.58
CA TYR A 50 13.37 -13.84 26.05
C TYR A 50 13.02 -13.76 27.53
N ASN A 51 11.89 -14.33 27.94
CA ASN A 51 11.40 -14.31 29.32
C ASN A 51 12.43 -14.90 30.30
N SER A 52 13.02 -16.05 29.94
CA SER A 52 14.09 -16.69 30.69
C SER A 52 15.32 -15.79 30.84
N ALA A 53 15.74 -15.11 29.78
CA ALA A 53 16.88 -14.19 29.84
C ALA A 53 16.56 -12.89 30.59
N ALA A 54 15.35 -12.38 30.47
CA ALA A 54 14.83 -11.18 31.12
C ALA A 54 14.74 -11.35 32.64
N GLY A 55 14.34 -12.54 33.13
CA GLY A 55 14.26 -12.85 34.56
C GLY A 55 15.63 -13.03 35.23
N LEU A 56 16.70 -13.27 34.46
CA LEU A 56 18.06 -13.41 34.98
C LEU A 56 18.79 -12.07 35.20
N LEU A 57 18.20 -10.95 34.76
CA LEU A 57 18.73 -9.60 34.95
C LEU A 57 18.40 -9.06 36.35
N ASP A 58 19.19 -8.09 36.79
CA ASP A 58 18.98 -7.35 38.04
C ASP A 58 18.99 -5.85 37.72
N PRO A 59 17.85 -5.13 37.80
CA PRO A 59 16.52 -5.67 38.09
C PRO A 59 15.96 -6.56 36.95
N PRO A 60 15.02 -7.46 37.26
CA PRO A 60 14.38 -8.30 36.24
C PRO A 60 13.60 -7.44 35.24
N MET A 61 13.70 -7.78 33.95
CA MET A 61 13.01 -7.08 32.87
C MET A 61 11.57 -7.61 32.69
N ARG A 62 10.72 -6.79 32.05
CA ARG A 62 9.31 -7.10 31.77
C ARG A 62 9.19 -8.45 31.05
N GLN A 63 8.27 -9.29 31.52
CA GLN A 63 7.94 -10.57 30.88
C GLN A 63 6.80 -10.37 29.88
N LEU A 64 6.78 -11.16 28.82
CA LEU A 64 5.79 -11.11 27.74
C LEU A 64 4.94 -12.37 27.72
N THR A 65 3.63 -12.21 27.51
CA THR A 65 2.75 -13.34 27.22
C THR A 65 2.61 -13.57 25.72
N TRP A 66 2.27 -14.80 25.33
CA TRP A 66 2.00 -15.13 23.93
C TRP A 66 0.84 -14.29 23.36
N GLU A 67 -0.19 -14.06 24.16
CA GLU A 67 -1.37 -13.27 23.76
C GLU A 67 -0.95 -11.84 23.43
N GLN A 68 -0.09 -11.22 24.25
CA GLN A 68 0.46 -9.89 23.99
C GLN A 68 1.22 -9.87 22.66
N VAL A 69 2.01 -10.90 22.38
CA VAL A 69 2.79 -11.00 21.13
C VAL A 69 1.92 -11.18 19.89
N VAL A 70 0.79 -11.88 20.01
CA VAL A 70 -0.19 -12.06 18.93
C VAL A 70 -1.07 -10.82 18.75
N GLU A 71 -1.42 -10.13 19.82
CA GLU A 71 -2.20 -8.89 19.79
C GLU A 71 -1.44 -7.73 19.13
N TYR A 72 -0.11 -7.79 19.04
CA TYR A 72 0.70 -6.87 18.24
C TYR A 72 0.46 -7.05 16.74
N ALA A 73 -0.70 -6.60 16.27
CA ALA A 73 -1.10 -6.63 14.87
C ALA A 73 -0.30 -5.63 14.00
N PHE A 74 0.37 -4.66 14.62
CA PHE A 74 1.12 -3.61 13.95
C PHE A 74 2.54 -3.49 14.52
N LEU A 75 3.53 -3.31 13.64
CA LEU A 75 4.95 -3.14 14.01
C LEU A 75 5.17 -2.03 15.05
N ALA A 76 4.34 -0.99 15.01
CA ALA A 76 4.50 0.15 15.90
C ALA A 76 3.97 -0.08 17.33
N ASP A 77 3.26 -1.19 17.56
CA ASP A 77 2.81 -1.63 18.89
C ASP A 77 3.82 -2.59 19.54
N PHE A 78 4.84 -3.02 18.78
CA PHE A 78 5.93 -3.87 19.27
C PHE A 78 6.93 -3.03 20.08
N ASP A 79 6.51 -2.62 21.28
CA ASP A 79 7.30 -1.79 22.19
C ASP A 79 8.52 -2.52 22.79
N ILE A 80 8.64 -3.82 22.57
CA ILE A 80 9.76 -4.67 22.98
C ILE A 80 11.08 -4.20 22.34
N LEU A 81 11.03 -3.65 21.12
CA LEU A 81 12.13 -2.98 20.41
C LEU A 81 12.75 -1.78 21.16
N ARG A 82 12.14 -1.37 22.27
CA ARG A 82 12.40 -0.07 22.89
C ARG A 82 13.04 -0.16 24.26
N ASP A 83 13.21 -1.36 24.82
CA ASP A 83 13.78 -1.55 26.16
C ASP A 83 15.30 -1.28 26.24
N THR A 84 15.99 -1.22 25.09
CA THR A 84 17.39 -0.78 25.02
C THR A 84 17.55 0.74 24.86
N SER A 85 16.45 1.45 24.55
CA SER A 85 16.45 2.87 24.19
C SER A 85 15.48 3.67 25.07
N ALA A 86 15.68 3.63 26.39
CA ALA A 86 14.85 4.36 27.36
C ALA A 86 14.67 5.85 27.02
N GLU A 87 15.69 6.47 26.41
CA GLU A 87 15.62 7.87 25.94
C GLU A 87 14.61 8.06 24.80
N VAL A 88 14.42 7.07 23.93
CA VAL A 88 13.44 7.12 22.84
C VAL A 88 12.02 6.96 23.37
N GLN A 89 11.80 6.14 24.41
CA GLN A 89 10.48 6.00 25.05
C GLN A 89 10.00 7.26 25.77
N SER A 90 10.93 8.06 26.30
CA SER A 90 10.59 9.33 26.96
C SER A 90 10.16 10.40 25.95
N ARG A 91 10.50 10.25 24.67
CA ARG A 91 10.12 11.23 23.64
C ARG A 91 8.61 11.20 23.38
N PRO A 92 7.95 12.36 23.31
CA PRO A 92 6.51 12.44 23.03
C PRO A 92 6.10 11.72 21.74
N TRP A 93 6.87 11.80 20.66
CA TRP A 93 6.55 11.16 19.38
C TRP A 93 6.55 9.63 19.40
N ALA A 94 7.19 9.06 20.41
CA ALA A 94 7.33 7.63 20.53
C ALA A 94 6.13 7.02 21.29
N ARG A 95 5.30 7.81 22.00
CA ARG A 95 4.11 7.26 22.66
C ARG A 95 3.00 6.96 21.64
N PRO A 96 2.33 5.79 21.71
CA PRO A 96 1.33 5.37 20.72
C PRO A 96 0.22 6.41 20.49
N VAL A 97 -0.29 7.01 21.56
CA VAL A 97 -1.35 8.04 21.50
C VAL A 97 -0.91 9.26 20.68
N TYR A 98 0.31 9.75 20.92
CA TYR A 98 0.85 10.91 20.21
C TYR A 98 1.20 10.58 18.76
N ARG A 99 1.67 9.36 18.47
CA ARG A 99 1.90 8.89 17.10
C ARG A 99 0.60 8.83 16.31
N LEU A 100 -0.47 8.27 16.88
CA LEU A 100 -1.78 8.24 16.25
C LEU A 100 -2.32 9.65 15.98
N ALA A 101 -2.11 10.58 16.91
CA ALA A 101 -2.48 11.98 16.73
C ALA A 101 -1.65 12.65 15.62
N MET A 102 -0.34 12.42 15.58
CA MET A 102 0.55 12.89 14.51
C MET A 102 0.16 12.32 13.15
N ASP A 103 -0.09 11.02 13.04
CA ASP A 103 -0.52 10.39 11.79
C ASP A 103 -1.80 11.02 11.26
N ARG A 104 -2.79 11.25 12.13
CA ARG A 104 -4.03 11.96 11.77
C ARG A 104 -3.75 13.39 11.32
N TYR A 105 -2.93 14.13 12.07
CA TYR A 105 -2.57 15.51 11.76
C TYR A 105 -1.88 15.61 10.39
N PHE A 106 -0.85 14.79 10.16
CA PHE A 106 -0.12 14.78 8.89
C PHE A 106 -0.98 14.27 7.73
N ARG A 107 -1.88 13.30 7.95
CA ARG A 107 -2.86 12.91 6.93
C ARG A 107 -3.75 14.09 6.52
N ILE A 108 -4.20 14.91 7.48
CA ILE A 108 -4.99 16.11 7.18
C ILE A 108 -4.16 17.13 6.38
N LEU A 109 -2.91 17.38 6.77
CA LEU A 109 -2.03 18.28 6.02
C LEU A 109 -1.81 17.80 4.59
N ARG A 110 -1.48 16.52 4.41
CA ARG A 110 -1.27 15.90 3.10
C ARG A 110 -2.54 15.88 2.27
N ALA A 111 -3.71 15.66 2.88
CA ALA A 111 -4.99 15.74 2.17
C ALA A 111 -5.24 17.14 1.58
N ARG A 112 -4.87 18.20 2.30
CA ARG A 112 -4.98 19.58 1.78
C ARG A 112 -4.07 19.84 0.59
N GLU A 113 -2.86 19.29 0.61
CA GLU A 113 -1.94 19.35 -0.53
C GLU A 113 -2.48 18.54 -1.71
N GLU A 114 -3.00 17.35 -1.45
CA GLU A 114 -3.54 16.46 -2.47
C GLU A 114 -4.75 17.07 -3.16
N ILE A 115 -5.62 17.81 -2.45
CA ILE A 115 -6.73 18.57 -3.08
C ILE A 115 -6.19 19.55 -4.14
N LYS A 116 -5.15 20.33 -3.81
CA LYS A 116 -4.55 21.28 -4.76
C LYS A 116 -3.97 20.57 -5.98
N ARG A 117 -3.35 19.41 -5.78
CA ARG A 117 -2.79 18.60 -6.85
C ARG A 117 -3.88 18.01 -7.74
N LEU A 118 -4.94 17.47 -7.15
CA LEU A 118 -6.06 16.87 -7.88
C LEU A 118 -6.80 17.88 -8.75
N ASN A 119 -6.92 19.15 -8.32
CA ASN A 119 -7.47 20.24 -9.14
C ASN A 119 -6.66 20.50 -10.44
N VAL A 120 -5.42 19.99 -10.54
CA VAL A 120 -4.61 20.06 -11.76
C VAL A 120 -4.62 18.72 -12.50
N GLU A 121 -4.56 17.61 -11.78
CA GLU A 121 -4.47 16.28 -12.39
C GLU A 121 -5.80 15.79 -12.97
N ILE A 122 -6.93 16.06 -12.31
CA ILE A 122 -8.25 15.65 -12.82
C ILE A 122 -8.53 16.24 -14.21
N PRO A 123 -8.38 17.56 -14.45
CA PRO A 123 -8.53 18.13 -15.79
C PRO A 123 -7.58 17.54 -16.82
N ARG A 124 -6.33 17.25 -16.43
CA ARG A 124 -5.34 16.64 -17.32
C ARG A 124 -5.77 15.24 -17.75
N VAL A 125 -6.23 14.41 -16.80
CA VAL A 125 -6.71 13.07 -17.10
C VAL A 125 -7.98 13.12 -17.95
N VAL A 126 -8.93 14.01 -17.64
CA VAL A 126 -10.16 14.20 -18.44
C VAL A 126 -9.83 14.62 -19.88
N THR A 127 -8.91 15.57 -20.05
CA THR A 127 -8.45 16.03 -21.37
C THR A 127 -7.79 14.89 -22.12
N TRP A 128 -6.89 14.16 -21.47
CA TRP A 128 -6.19 13.02 -22.05
C TRP A 128 -7.15 11.91 -22.50
N ILE A 129 -8.17 11.55 -21.70
CA ILE A 129 -9.20 10.58 -22.08
C ILE A 129 -9.94 11.04 -23.35
N ARG A 130 -10.38 12.31 -23.39
CA ARG A 130 -11.11 12.87 -24.52
C ARG A 130 -10.26 12.92 -25.78
N ASP A 131 -8.99 13.29 -25.67
CA ASP A 131 -8.09 13.42 -26.80
C ASP A 131 -7.65 12.05 -27.32
N GLU A 132 -7.32 11.09 -26.44
CA GLU A 132 -7.02 9.71 -26.82
C GLU A 132 -8.21 9.11 -27.60
N TYR A 133 -9.43 9.27 -27.08
CA TYR A 133 -10.63 8.81 -27.76
C TYR A 133 -10.79 9.45 -29.15
N LYS A 134 -10.68 10.77 -29.26
CA LYS A 134 -10.81 11.49 -30.54
C LYS A 134 -9.75 11.04 -31.56
N VAL A 135 -8.49 10.91 -31.13
CA VAL A 135 -7.39 10.49 -32.00
C VAL A 135 -7.64 9.07 -32.52
N LEU A 136 -7.99 8.13 -31.63
CA LEU A 136 -8.25 6.75 -32.02
C LEU A 136 -9.48 6.64 -32.94
N ARG A 137 -10.56 7.40 -32.67
CA ARG A 137 -11.74 7.46 -33.54
C ARG A 137 -11.41 8.02 -34.93
N ARG A 138 -10.61 9.09 -34.99
CA ARG A 138 -10.18 9.67 -36.25
C ARG A 138 -9.35 8.69 -37.06
N LYS A 139 -8.38 8.01 -36.42
CA LYS A 139 -7.54 7.00 -37.08
C LYS A 139 -8.34 5.80 -37.59
N GLU A 140 -9.33 5.34 -36.81
CA GLU A 140 -10.29 4.31 -37.24
C GLU A 140 -11.04 4.73 -38.54
N GLN A 141 -11.48 5.98 -38.63
CA GLN A 141 -12.19 6.51 -39.80
C GLN A 141 -11.26 6.74 -41.00
N GLU A 142 -10.07 7.31 -40.79
CA GLU A 142 -9.06 7.53 -41.84
C GLU A 142 -8.69 6.21 -42.54
N LEU A 143 -8.49 5.14 -41.76
CA LEU A 143 -8.20 3.80 -42.30
C LEU A 143 -9.44 3.16 -42.96
N GLY A 144 -10.65 3.40 -42.43
CA GLY A 144 -11.88 2.85 -42.98
C GLY A 144 -12.34 3.47 -44.31
N ASN A 145 -11.97 4.72 -44.59
CA ASN A 145 -12.49 5.46 -45.76
C ASN A 145 -11.85 5.04 -47.09
N GLY A 146 -10.69 4.38 -47.10
CA GLY A 146 -10.09 3.74 -48.29
C GLY A 146 -9.87 4.63 -49.53
N ALA A 147 -10.00 5.95 -49.42
CA ALA A 147 -10.02 6.85 -50.56
C ALA A 147 -8.65 6.92 -51.25
N GLY A 148 -8.62 6.57 -52.55
CA GLY A 148 -7.43 6.68 -53.40
C GLY A 148 -6.38 5.58 -53.25
N LYS A 149 -6.75 4.41 -52.71
CA LYS A 149 -5.82 3.29 -52.44
C LYS A 149 -6.12 2.07 -53.31
N THR A 150 -5.07 1.26 -53.57
CA THR A 150 -5.18 -0.02 -54.28
C THR A 150 -5.99 -1.04 -53.47
N GLU A 151 -6.58 -2.04 -54.12
CA GLU A 151 -7.44 -3.05 -53.49
C GLU A 151 -6.75 -3.81 -52.34
N GLU A 152 -5.48 -4.20 -52.53
CA GLU A 152 -4.65 -4.83 -51.48
C GLU A 152 -4.40 -3.90 -50.28
N GLN A 153 -4.13 -2.62 -50.54
CA GLN A 153 -3.91 -1.61 -49.48
C GLN A 153 -5.20 -1.32 -48.71
N ALA A 154 -6.33 -1.31 -49.40
CA ALA A 154 -7.64 -1.14 -48.78
C ALA A 154 -8.01 -2.34 -47.89
N GLU A 155 -7.60 -3.57 -48.22
CA GLU A 155 -7.81 -4.74 -47.38
C GLU A 155 -6.95 -4.69 -46.10
N GLU A 156 -5.67 -4.31 -46.22
CA GLU A 156 -4.77 -4.12 -45.07
C GLU A 156 -5.29 -3.01 -44.13
N ASP A 157 -5.70 -1.87 -44.69
CA ASP A 157 -6.25 -0.74 -43.92
C ASP A 157 -7.54 -1.11 -43.17
N ARG A 158 -8.41 -1.93 -43.76
CA ARG A 158 -9.61 -2.44 -43.08
C ARG A 158 -9.23 -3.30 -41.88
N GLY A 159 -8.20 -4.15 -42.02
CA GLY A 159 -7.64 -4.94 -40.94
C GLY A 159 -7.09 -4.08 -39.80
N LEU A 160 -6.32 -3.03 -40.15
CA LEU A 160 -5.77 -2.08 -39.20
C LEU A 160 -6.87 -1.26 -38.51
N ALA A 161 -7.88 -0.78 -39.24
CA ALA A 161 -9.03 -0.08 -38.68
C ALA A 161 -9.75 -0.92 -37.62
N LEU A 162 -9.93 -2.22 -37.89
CA LEU A 162 -10.52 -3.15 -36.93
C LEU A 162 -9.66 -3.29 -35.66
N GLN A 163 -8.34 -3.34 -35.78
CA GLN A 163 -7.44 -3.40 -34.62
C GLN A 163 -7.46 -2.10 -33.80
N VAL A 164 -7.47 -0.93 -34.47
CA VAL A 164 -7.61 0.37 -33.81
C VAL A 164 -8.94 0.45 -33.06
N ARG A 165 -10.04 -0.03 -33.64
CA ARG A 165 -11.35 -0.11 -32.98
C ARG A 165 -11.29 -0.97 -31.71
N ARG A 166 -10.74 -2.19 -31.82
CA ARG A 166 -10.59 -3.10 -30.67
C ARG A 166 -9.69 -2.51 -29.58
N TYR A 167 -8.62 -1.82 -29.96
CA TYR A 167 -7.76 -1.12 -29.01
C TYR A 167 -8.52 0.00 -28.29
N ARG A 168 -9.22 0.85 -29.04
CA ARG A 168 -10.05 1.93 -28.49
C ARG A 168 -11.13 1.42 -27.54
N GLU A 169 -11.84 0.35 -27.89
CA GLU A 169 -12.88 -0.24 -27.03
C GLU A 169 -12.29 -0.79 -25.73
N ARG A 170 -11.11 -1.43 -25.79
CA ARG A 170 -10.41 -1.90 -24.58
C ARG A 170 -9.95 -0.76 -23.69
N ARG A 171 -9.38 0.30 -24.26
CA ARG A 171 -8.93 1.49 -23.54
C ARG A 171 -10.11 2.21 -22.89
N GLY A 172 -11.16 2.44 -23.67
CA GLY A 172 -12.34 3.18 -23.23
C GLY A 172 -13.32 2.41 -22.36
N ARG A 173 -13.05 1.14 -22.03
CA ARG A 173 -13.94 0.26 -21.26
C ARG A 173 -14.41 0.88 -19.95
N PHE A 174 -13.57 1.71 -19.32
CA PHE A 174 -13.85 2.34 -18.04
C PHE A 174 -13.98 3.86 -18.13
N ASP A 175 -13.87 4.47 -19.30
CA ASP A 175 -13.88 5.93 -19.45
C ASP A 175 -15.16 6.52 -18.87
N ASP A 176 -16.33 5.92 -19.15
CA ASP A 176 -17.60 6.39 -18.60
C ASP A 176 -17.68 6.34 -17.07
N SER A 177 -17.00 5.37 -16.46
CA SER A 177 -16.92 5.26 -14.99
C SER A 177 -16.01 6.33 -14.42
N HIS A 178 -14.83 6.51 -15.03
CA HIS A 178 -13.89 7.56 -14.65
C HIS A 178 -14.50 8.95 -14.83
N MET A 179 -15.12 9.22 -15.97
CA MET A 179 -15.78 10.50 -16.25
C MET A 179 -16.91 10.77 -15.26
N ARG A 180 -17.76 9.79 -14.93
CA ARG A 180 -18.78 9.95 -13.88
C ARG A 180 -18.18 10.31 -12.52
N ARG A 181 -17.07 9.67 -12.13
CA ARG A 181 -16.36 9.99 -10.88
C ARG A 181 -15.75 11.38 -10.92
N PHE A 182 -15.09 11.77 -12.01
CA PHE A 182 -14.54 13.12 -12.17
C PHE A 182 -15.63 14.19 -12.16
N TYR A 183 -16.79 13.94 -12.78
CA TYR A 183 -17.94 14.86 -12.70
C TYR A 183 -18.53 14.97 -11.30
N ALA A 184 -18.51 13.90 -10.50
CA ALA A 184 -18.92 13.98 -9.11
C ALA A 184 -17.91 14.80 -8.30
N LEU A 185 -16.61 14.55 -8.46
CA LEU A 185 -15.54 15.30 -7.80
C LEU A 185 -15.56 16.79 -8.16
N ALA A 186 -15.91 17.13 -9.40
CA ALA A 186 -16.03 18.52 -9.85
C ALA A 186 -17.13 19.31 -9.13
N LYS A 187 -18.06 18.64 -8.44
CA LYS A 187 -19.14 19.27 -7.66
C LYS A 187 -18.77 19.45 -6.18
N GLU A 188 -17.65 18.89 -5.73
CA GLU A 188 -17.24 18.97 -4.34
C GLU A 188 -16.68 20.37 -4.00
N PRO A 189 -16.94 20.89 -2.78
CA PRO A 189 -16.41 22.18 -2.36
C PRO A 189 -14.88 22.14 -2.29
N GLY A 190 -14.24 23.13 -2.92
CA GLY A 190 -12.77 23.22 -3.00
C GLY A 190 -12.17 22.69 -4.31
N PHE A 191 -12.99 22.13 -5.19
CA PHE A 191 -12.61 21.90 -6.57
C PHE A 191 -12.55 23.22 -7.34
N THR A 192 -11.40 23.51 -7.98
CA THR A 192 -11.17 24.78 -8.68
C THR A 192 -10.77 24.60 -10.15
N GLY A 193 -10.79 23.38 -10.68
CA GLY A 193 -10.40 23.09 -12.06
C GLY A 193 -10.75 21.69 -12.48
#